data_AF-A0A7S4WAM7-F1
#
_entry.id   AF-A0A7S4WAM7-F1
#
_cell.length_a   1.000
_cell.length_b   1.000
_cell.length_c   1.000
_cell.angle_alpha   90.00
_cell.angle_beta   90.00
_cell.angle_gamma   90.00
#
_symmetry.space_group_name_H-M   'P 1'
#
loop_
_entity.id
_entity.type
_entity.pdbx_description
1 polymer ?
#
loop_
_entity_poly.entity_id
_entity_poly.type
_entity_poly.pdbx_seq_one_letter_code
_entity_poly.pdbx_strand_id
1 'polypeptide(L)'
;GDSIADYQVHLMLPSGSGQLQSGEAATFREGEAAEVGVTRCRPEGVWVDAQITGEGASPGTYNVRVPVNAAEQQEMSNTPAEILRNPTGSAPLQVGQRAEVKVAKCLGDGGTWAPCHIESAGAQPDTYTVLV
;
A
#
# COMPACT_ATOMS: atom_id res chain seq x y z
N GLY A 1 21.92 25.44 16.59
CA GLY A 1 20.50 25.77 16.60
C GLY A 1 20.04 25.66 15.19
N ASP A 2 19.52 24.49 14.83
CA ASP A 2 18.72 24.35 13.61
C ASP A 2 17.52 23.51 14.05
N SER A 3 16.38 24.16 14.02
CA SER A 3 15.11 23.60 14.47
C SER A 3 14.73 22.54 13.45
N ILE A 4 14.88 21.27 13.81
CA ILE A 4 14.25 20.15 13.10
C ILE A 4 12.75 20.43 13.15
N ALA A 5 12.21 20.90 12.04
CA ALA A 5 10.78 21.11 11.93
C ALA A 5 10.10 19.75 12.10
N ASP A 6 9.07 19.69 12.95
CA ASP A 6 8.16 18.56 13.05
C ASP A 6 7.49 18.34 11.68
N TYR A 7 8.07 17.46 10.86
CA TYR A 7 7.48 17.08 9.59
C TYR A 7 6.47 15.95 9.83
N GLN A 8 5.19 16.30 9.88
CA GLN A 8 4.12 15.33 9.75
C GLN A 8 4.08 14.85 8.30
N VAL A 9 4.48 13.61 8.09
CA VAL A 9 4.55 13.00 6.77
C VAL A 9 3.55 11.86 6.70
N HIS A 10 2.70 11.90 5.68
CA HIS A 10 1.99 10.70 5.24
C HIS A 10 3.04 9.84 4.54
N LEU A 11 3.51 8.80 5.23
CA LEU A 11 4.46 7.86 4.67
C LEU A 11 3.75 7.05 3.58
N MET A 12 3.84 7.52 2.34
CA MET A 12 3.72 6.61 1.21
C MET A 12 4.91 5.67 1.33
N LEU A 13 4.72 4.37 1.52
CA LEU A 13 5.83 3.43 1.44
C LEU A 13 6.25 3.32 -0.03
N PRO A 14 7.55 3.21 -0.35
CA PRO A 14 7.95 3.00 -1.72
C PRO A 14 7.39 1.66 -2.19
N SER A 15 6.80 1.67 -3.37
CA SER A 15 6.53 0.47 -4.16
C SER A 15 7.86 -0.20 -4.47
N GLY A 16 8.37 -1.01 -3.54
CA GLY A 16 9.53 -1.86 -3.75
C GLY A 16 10.75 -1.52 -2.88
N SER A 17 10.74 -2.06 -1.66
CA SER A 17 11.96 -2.50 -0.98
C SER A 17 11.66 -3.74 -0.13
N GLY A 18 11.48 -4.86 -0.84
CA GLY A 18 11.90 -6.19 -0.41
C GLY A 18 11.38 -6.72 0.93
N GLN A 19 10.13 -7.18 0.94
CA GLN A 19 9.90 -8.54 1.42
C GLN A 19 9.57 -9.38 0.19
N LEU A 20 10.58 -10.09 -0.33
CA LEU A 20 10.32 -11.31 -1.07
C LEU A 20 9.65 -12.27 -0.09
N GLN A 21 8.34 -12.15 0.11
CA GLN A 21 7.57 -13.26 0.64
C GLN A 21 7.73 -14.37 -0.39
N SER A 22 8.60 -15.33 -0.05
CA SER A 22 8.71 -16.64 -0.68
C SER A 22 7.32 -17.09 -1.11
N GLY A 23 7.23 -17.63 -2.34
CA GLY A 23 5.98 -17.96 -3.04
C GLY A 23 5.11 -18.98 -2.33
N GLU A 24 4.50 -18.57 -1.23
CA GLU A 24 3.29 -19.11 -0.68
C GLU A 24 2.17 -18.25 -1.25
N ALA A 25 1.23 -18.88 -1.97
CA ALA A 25 0.12 -18.14 -2.55
C ALA A 25 -0.62 -17.41 -1.42
N ALA A 26 -0.60 -16.08 -1.45
CA ALA A 26 -1.29 -15.26 -0.47
C ALA A 26 -2.75 -15.74 -0.42
N THR A 27 -3.18 -16.19 0.76
CA THR A 27 -4.52 -16.72 0.96
C THR A 27 -5.35 -15.64 1.61
N PHE A 28 -6.37 -15.15 0.90
CA PHE A 28 -7.23 -14.07 1.35
C PHE A 28 -8.54 -14.58 1.96
N ARG A 29 -9.14 -13.80 2.87
CA ARG A 29 -10.46 -14.09 3.46
C ARG A 29 -11.50 -13.04 3.06
N GLU A 30 -12.77 -13.43 3.05
CA GLU A 30 -13.88 -12.48 2.86
C GLU A 30 -13.82 -11.36 3.91
N GLY A 31 -13.99 -10.12 3.44
CA GLY A 31 -13.89 -8.89 4.21
C GLY A 31 -12.48 -8.32 4.34
N GLU A 32 -11.45 -9.09 3.97
CA GLU A 32 -10.05 -8.65 4.06
C GLU A 32 -9.73 -7.56 3.02
N ALA A 33 -8.84 -6.63 3.41
CA ALA A 33 -8.30 -5.64 2.49
C ALA A 33 -7.18 -6.27 1.65
N ALA A 34 -7.15 -5.94 0.37
CA ALA A 34 -6.13 -6.38 -0.57
C ALA A 34 -5.77 -5.23 -1.51
N GLU A 35 -4.71 -5.40 -2.29
CA GLU A 35 -4.46 -4.58 -3.47
C GLU A 35 -4.53 -5.45 -4.71
N VAL A 36 -5.16 -4.94 -5.78
CA VAL A 36 -5.24 -5.61 -7.08
C VAL A 36 -4.35 -4.92 -8.11
N GLY A 37 -3.57 -5.71 -8.83
CA GLY A 37 -2.70 -5.24 -9.91
C GLY A 37 -3.49 -4.91 -11.16
N VAL A 38 -3.43 -3.65 -11.61
CA VAL A 38 -4.10 -3.20 -12.83
C VAL A 38 -3.19 -3.46 -14.02
N THR A 39 -3.42 -4.58 -14.72
CA THR A 39 -2.57 -5.02 -15.85
C THR A 39 -3.02 -4.53 -17.23
N ARG A 40 -4.27 -4.09 -17.40
CA ARG A 40 -4.82 -3.75 -18.74
C ARG A 40 -5.14 -2.28 -19.01
N CYS A 41 -5.35 -1.47 -17.97
CA CYS A 41 -5.85 -0.09 -18.13
C CYS A 41 -4.86 0.99 -17.66
N ARG A 42 -3.73 0.62 -17.06
CA ARG A 42 -2.69 1.52 -16.56
C ARG A 42 -1.31 0.93 -16.87
N PRO A 43 -0.23 1.74 -16.81
CA PRO A 43 1.12 1.21 -16.91
C PRO A 43 1.28 0.04 -15.93
N GLU A 44 1.92 -1.04 -16.38
CA GLU A 44 2.24 -2.19 -15.53
C GLU A 44 2.89 -1.71 -14.23
N GLY A 45 2.43 -2.27 -13.10
CA GLY A 45 2.95 -1.91 -11.77
C GLY A 45 2.08 -0.98 -10.93
N VAL A 46 0.88 -0.60 -11.40
CA VAL A 46 -0.10 0.10 -10.55
C VAL A 46 -0.93 -0.92 -9.76
N TRP A 47 -0.91 -0.77 -8.44
CA TRP A 47 -1.74 -1.52 -7.49
C TRP A 47 -2.81 -0.58 -6.94
N VAL A 48 -4.04 -1.07 -6.81
CA VAL A 48 -5.17 -0.29 -6.28
C VAL A 48 -5.85 -1.02 -5.15
N ASP A 49 -6.36 -0.28 -4.18
CA ASP A 49 -7.06 -0.85 -3.04
C ASP A 49 -8.29 -1.63 -3.48
N ALA A 50 -8.44 -2.81 -2.88
CA ALA A 50 -9.54 -3.71 -3.09
C ALA A 50 -9.98 -4.34 -1.76
N GLN A 51 -11.22 -4.82 -1.73
CA GLN A 51 -11.74 -5.63 -0.64
C GLN A 51 -12.15 -6.99 -1.18
N ILE A 52 -11.79 -8.04 -0.47
CA ILE A 52 -12.18 -9.41 -0.81
C ILE A 52 -13.64 -9.59 -0.44
N THR A 53 -14.50 -9.90 -1.41
CA THR A 53 -15.94 -10.14 -1.19
C THR A 53 -16.29 -11.62 -1.13
N GLY A 54 -15.33 -12.52 -1.40
CA GLY A 54 -15.47 -13.95 -1.22
C GLY A 54 -14.52 -14.76 -2.09
N GLU A 55 -14.61 -16.08 -2.00
CA GLU A 55 -13.91 -16.98 -2.92
C GLU A 55 -14.52 -16.90 -4.33
N GLY A 56 -13.67 -16.96 -5.36
CA GLY A 56 -14.11 -17.07 -6.73
C GLY A 56 -14.65 -18.47 -7.04
N ALA A 57 -15.33 -18.62 -8.18
CA ALA A 57 -15.85 -19.90 -8.64
C ALA A 57 -14.75 -20.88 -9.07
N SER A 58 -13.53 -20.38 -9.30
CA SER A 58 -12.36 -21.19 -9.69
C SER A 58 -11.33 -21.24 -8.55
N PRO A 59 -10.69 -22.39 -8.30
CA PRO A 59 -9.60 -22.49 -7.32
C PRO A 59 -8.50 -21.47 -7.58
N GLY A 60 -8.02 -20.80 -6.52
CA GLY A 60 -6.98 -19.77 -6.62
C GLY A 60 -7.47 -18.42 -7.15
N THR A 61 -8.79 -18.19 -7.15
CA THR A 61 -9.39 -16.90 -7.54
C THR A 61 -10.29 -16.35 -6.42
N TYR A 62 -10.48 -15.03 -6.41
CA TYR A 62 -11.26 -14.30 -5.42
C TYR A 62 -12.23 -13.32 -6.08
N ASN A 63 -13.38 -13.10 -5.45
CA ASN A 63 -14.23 -11.97 -5.79
C ASN A 63 -13.71 -10.75 -5.02
N VAL A 64 -13.56 -9.63 -5.73
CA VAL A 64 -13.02 -8.40 -5.15
C VAL A 64 -13.85 -7.21 -5.53
N ARG A 65 -13.91 -6.24 -4.61
CA ARG A 65 -14.51 -4.94 -4.82
C ARG A 65 -13.43 -3.88 -4.88
N VAL A 66 -13.40 -3.08 -5.93
CA VAL A 66 -12.43 -2.00 -6.16
C VAL A 66 -13.16 -0.66 -6.07
N PRO A 67 -13.17 0.03 -4.91
CA PRO A 67 -14.03 1.19 -4.66
C PRO A 67 -13.74 2.40 -5.56
N VAL A 68 -12.50 2.50 -6.06
CA VAL A 68 -12.08 3.61 -6.95
C VAL A 68 -12.68 3.50 -8.36
N ASN A 69 -13.20 2.32 -8.74
CA ASN A 69 -13.89 2.15 -10.02
C ASN A 69 -15.30 2.76 -9.98
N ALA A 70 -15.86 3.04 -11.17
CA ALA A 70 -17.27 3.40 -11.32
C ALA A 70 -18.16 2.32 -10.70
N ALA A 71 -19.32 2.68 -10.14
CA ALA A 71 -20.20 1.77 -9.38
C ALA A 71 -20.51 0.45 -10.12
N GLU A 72 -20.69 0.53 -11.44
CA GLU A 72 -20.98 -0.58 -12.35
C GLU A 72 -19.79 -1.54 -12.55
N GLN A 73 -18.59 -1.12 -12.14
CA GLN A 73 -17.29 -1.76 -12.36
C GLN A 73 -16.52 -2.00 -11.04
N GLN A 74 -17.17 -1.78 -9.89
CA GLN A 74 -16.52 -2.03 -8.59
C GLN A 74 -16.36 -3.51 -8.33
N GLU A 75 -17.31 -4.33 -8.75
CA GLU A 75 -17.30 -5.77 -8.50
C GLU A 75 -16.55 -6.52 -9.61
N MET A 76 -15.53 -7.28 -9.21
CA MET A 76 -14.73 -8.11 -10.11
C MET A 76 -14.75 -9.55 -9.59
N SER A 77 -15.31 -10.47 -10.38
CA SER A 77 -15.37 -11.88 -10.02
C SER A 77 -14.18 -12.66 -10.58
N ASN A 78 -13.77 -13.72 -9.86
CA ASN A 78 -12.71 -14.65 -10.27
C ASN A 78 -11.36 -13.98 -10.55
N THR A 79 -10.98 -12.99 -9.73
CA THR A 79 -9.70 -12.31 -9.77
C THR A 79 -8.59 -13.27 -9.33
N PRO A 80 -7.58 -13.57 -10.16
CA PRO A 80 -6.50 -14.49 -9.81
C PRO A 80 -5.68 -14.00 -8.61
N ALA A 81 -5.32 -14.92 -7.71
CA ALA A 81 -4.48 -14.59 -6.55
C ALA A 81 -3.12 -13.98 -6.93
N GLU A 82 -2.58 -14.31 -8.11
CA GLU A 82 -1.30 -13.78 -8.62
C GLU A 82 -1.31 -12.26 -8.88
N ILE A 83 -2.49 -11.67 -9.10
CA ILE A 83 -2.65 -10.22 -9.26
C ILE A 83 -3.23 -9.56 -8.00
N LEU A 84 -3.30 -10.30 -6.89
CA LEU A 84 -3.66 -9.80 -5.58
C LEU A 84 -2.43 -9.80 -4.68
N ARG A 85 -2.36 -8.81 -3.80
CA ARG A 85 -1.37 -8.80 -2.72
C ARG A 85 -1.99 -8.24 -1.46
N ASN A 86 -1.37 -8.55 -0.33
CA ASN A 86 -1.70 -7.88 0.91
C ASN A 86 -1.40 -6.39 0.77
N PRO A 87 -2.22 -5.50 1.36
CA PRO A 87 -1.99 -4.07 1.29
C PRO A 87 -0.60 -3.76 1.82
N THR A 88 0.20 -3.09 1.01
CA THR A 88 1.53 -2.65 1.41
C THR A 88 1.37 -1.49 2.39
N GLY A 89 1.19 -1.77 3.69
CA GLY A 89 1.08 -0.76 4.73
C GLY A 89 -0.01 -0.93 5.79
N SER A 90 -0.65 -2.10 5.90
CA SER A 90 -1.73 -2.30 6.89
C SER A 90 -1.24 -2.59 8.31
N ALA A 91 0.04 -2.89 8.51
CA ALA A 91 0.62 -2.93 9.85
C ALA A 91 1.10 -1.51 10.22
N PRO A 92 0.65 -0.94 11.35
CA PRO A 92 1.18 0.32 11.82
C PRO A 92 2.69 0.17 12.01
N LEU A 93 3.46 1.08 11.42
CA LEU A 93 4.90 1.08 11.53
C LEU A 93 5.28 1.20 13.00
N GLN A 94 6.20 0.36 13.45
CA GLN A 94 6.58 0.33 14.86
C GLN A 94 7.61 1.42 15.14
N VAL A 95 7.54 2.02 16.33
CA VAL A 95 8.61 2.90 16.81
C VAL A 95 9.95 2.14 16.79
N GLY A 96 10.97 2.76 16.20
CA GLY A 96 12.29 2.18 15.96
C GLY A 96 12.43 1.45 14.62
N GLN A 97 11.34 1.27 13.85
CA GLN A 97 11.40 0.67 12.52
C GLN A 97 12.05 1.62 11.49
N ARG A 98 12.77 1.04 10.52
CA ARG A 98 13.25 1.76 9.33
C ARG A 98 12.17 1.80 8.25
N ALA A 99 11.98 2.95 7.66
CA ALA A 99 11.07 3.19 6.54
C ALA A 99 11.73 4.12 5.51
N GLU A 100 11.01 4.42 4.43
CA GLU A 100 11.40 5.46 3.49
C GLU A 100 10.25 6.47 3.39
N VAL A 101 10.60 7.76 3.40
CA VAL A 101 9.65 8.86 3.24
C VAL A 101 9.89 9.56 1.91
N LYS A 102 8.81 9.88 1.20
CA LYS A 102 8.89 10.73 0.01
C LYS A 102 8.96 12.20 0.43
N VAL A 103 10.17 12.74 0.46
CA VAL A 103 10.40 14.17 0.71
C VAL A 103 10.01 14.94 -0.55
N ALA A 104 8.93 15.71 -0.46
CA ALA A 104 8.57 16.63 -1.54
C ALA A 104 9.66 17.70 -1.66
N LYS A 105 10.41 17.71 -2.77
CA LYS A 105 11.18 18.91 -3.15
C LYS A 105 10.14 19.98 -3.46
N CYS A 106 10.22 21.12 -2.79
CA CYS A 106 9.19 22.16 -2.77
C CYS A 106 8.66 22.67 -4.13
N LEU A 107 9.18 22.28 -5.30
CA LEU A 107 8.76 22.78 -6.62
C LEU A 107 9.04 21.77 -7.76
N GLY A 108 8.46 20.56 -7.74
CA GLY A 108 8.47 19.67 -8.92
C GLY A 108 7.88 18.28 -8.69
N ASP A 109 7.17 17.76 -9.70
CA ASP A 109 6.57 16.42 -9.72
C ASP A 109 7.67 15.34 -9.72
N GLY A 110 7.99 14.84 -8.52
CA GLY A 110 8.90 13.70 -8.39
C GLY A 110 9.27 13.35 -6.96
N GLY A 111 9.48 14.35 -6.09
CA GLY A 111 10.01 14.12 -4.73
C GLY A 111 11.35 13.35 -4.72
N THR A 112 11.93 13.15 -3.55
CA THR A 112 13.05 12.22 -3.37
C THR A 112 12.73 11.31 -2.20
N TRP A 113 12.90 10.01 -2.40
CA TRP A 113 12.78 9.01 -1.33
C TRP A 113 14.00 9.10 -0.43
N ALA A 114 13.80 9.23 0.88
CA ALA A 114 14.86 9.26 1.87
C ALA A 114 14.59 8.19 2.94
N PRO A 115 15.62 7.43 3.37
CA PRO A 115 15.46 6.51 4.48
C PRO A 115 15.18 7.31 5.76
N CYS A 116 14.34 6.77 6.64
CA CYS A 116 14.03 7.39 7.92
C CYS A 116 13.80 6.33 9.02
N HIS A 117 13.82 6.77 10.28
CA HIS A 117 13.43 5.99 11.44
C HIS A 117 12.11 6.52 11.99
N ILE A 118 11.19 5.61 12.32
CA ILE A 118 9.92 5.95 12.99
C ILE A 118 10.21 6.23 14.45
N GLU A 119 9.99 7.47 14.89
CA GLU A 119 10.22 7.88 16.28
C GLU A 119 8.95 7.72 17.12
N SER A 120 7.81 8.13 16.58
CA SER A 120 6.52 8.06 17.26
C SER A 120 5.36 8.11 16.27
N ALA A 121 4.15 7.81 16.77
CA ALA A 121 2.93 8.15 16.05
C ALA A 121 2.85 9.67 15.86
N GLY A 122 2.43 10.09 14.67
CA GLY A 122 2.23 11.50 14.35
C GLY A 122 0.96 12.04 15.00
N ALA A 123 0.75 13.36 14.92
CA ALA A 123 -0.40 14.00 15.55
C ALA A 123 -1.73 13.69 14.84
N GLN A 124 -1.69 13.13 13.62
CA GLN A 124 -2.86 12.71 12.86
C GLN A 124 -2.90 11.18 12.76
N PRO A 125 -4.09 10.55 12.69
CA PRO A 125 -4.22 9.14 12.36
C PRO A 125 -3.43 8.79 11.10
N ASP A 126 -2.75 7.65 11.12
CA ASP A 126 -1.94 7.14 10.00
C ASP A 126 -0.78 8.06 9.58
N THR A 127 -0.32 8.95 10.47
CA THR A 127 0.92 9.71 10.31
C THR A 127 1.95 9.29 11.33
N TYR A 128 3.22 9.53 11.03
CA TYR A 128 4.34 9.20 11.91
C TYR A 128 5.28 10.39 12.02
N THR A 129 5.86 10.57 13.19
CA THR A 129 7.04 11.43 13.37
C THR A 129 8.25 10.61 12.97
N VAL A 130 9.03 11.14 12.03
CA VAL A 130 10.18 10.43 11.48
C VAL A 130 11.46 11.25 11.62
N LEU A 131 12.56 10.54 11.84
CA LEU A 131 13.92 11.08 11.78
C LEU A 131 14.57 10.63 10.48
N VAL A 132 14.86 11.57 9.58
CA VAL A 132 15.57 11.33 8.30
C VAL A 132 17.07 11.37 8.52
#